data_AF-A0A0L6JWX6-F1
#
_entry.id   AF-A0A0L6JWX6-F1
#
_cell.length_a   1.000
_cell.length_b   1.000
_cell.length_c   1.000
_cell.angle_alpha   90.00
_cell.angle_beta   90.00
_cell.angle_gamma   90.00
#
_symmetry.space_group_name_H-M   'P 1'
#
loop_
_entity.id
_entity.type
_entity.pdbx_description
1 polymer ?
#
loop_
_entity_poly.entity_id
_entity_poly.type
_entity_poly.pdbx_seq_one_letter_code
_entity_poly.pdbx_strand_id
1 'polypeptide(L)'
;MKHSGTIEYGMENSIDSAHDNNYDIGIVYEMSDSEAVVLDSNGRFIFIRRKSHMEIGHTVKFRYSDVLLHRNKKQKLLPFLSAAAAVLIAALVLFKVYSPFGTPIYGYIDIDVNPSTEFEFDKNLNVVNVVALNNDSAEVTDDIDLYGKPVNQALEEYIEKLISIGVIDKKSENFVLLSAALYDADDKAAVNSLLSNSKKKVDLIAKSQKLKIRSEALSLASSHKKASSKNNVSMGKYYLYLKARENGSQLDESSLTDTPVFHLAELSGLFKTDKKGSSSVTPNTNSKSTNTSQPSGKAAASKPVATNTSITTPAIQALSPTSKQTLNLYTNTPAAKITQTQSSNTPAPSKVKASDSFPTPSGTTGKNNSEKNGSNSLKLEFYNRDKLKRTQGISLDFKITNTGSDTIDLKDVKIRYYFTKEGDSKPIYSSYFFSHGEKTDVHGKFASHSLASGTDHYVEIYFDNGTLLPNKEVYAFGSITKEDWGYFEQDNDYSFDAEAKDFTVQDKITAYISDALVWGKEPN
;
A
#
# COMPACT_ATOMS: atom_id res chain seq x y z
N MET A 1 -47.42 16.89 33.43
CA MET A 1 -47.41 17.85 32.31
C MET A 1 -46.14 18.69 32.42
N LYS A 2 -45.25 18.60 31.41
CA LYS A 2 -44.28 19.62 30.93
C LYS A 2 -43.23 20.15 31.93
N HIS A 3 -42.00 20.50 31.56
CA HIS A 3 -41.10 20.25 30.43
C HIS A 3 -39.76 20.92 30.83
N SER A 4 -38.65 20.34 30.38
CA SER A 4 -37.41 20.94 29.86
C SER A 4 -36.95 22.33 30.34
N GLY A 5 -35.68 22.41 30.75
CA GLY A 5 -34.90 23.63 30.84
C GLY A 5 -33.44 23.38 30.49
N THR A 6 -33.15 23.44 29.19
CA THR A 6 -31.82 23.41 28.55
C THR A 6 -30.92 24.54 29.08
N ILE A 7 -29.65 24.27 29.33
CA ILE A 7 -28.62 25.31 29.47
C ILE A 7 -27.91 25.44 28.11
N GLU A 8 -28.18 26.53 27.40
CA GLU A 8 -27.42 26.97 26.23
C GLU A 8 -26.09 27.61 26.67
N TYR A 9 -24.99 27.17 26.06
CA TYR A 9 -23.76 27.95 25.98
C TYR A 9 -23.80 28.76 24.67
N GLY A 10 -24.12 30.04 24.78
CA GLY A 10 -23.97 30.99 23.68
C GLY A 10 -22.53 31.46 23.57
N MET A 11 -21.91 31.25 22.41
CA MET A 11 -20.72 31.97 21.99
C MET A 11 -21.10 33.41 21.63
N GLU A 12 -20.29 34.38 22.07
CA GLU A 12 -20.21 35.68 21.40
C GLU A 12 -18.75 36.14 21.37
N ASN A 13 -18.18 36.13 20.18
CA ASN A 13 -16.94 36.83 19.83
C ASN A 13 -17.30 38.30 19.58
N SER A 14 -16.67 39.24 20.30
CA SER A 14 -16.16 40.45 19.64
C SER A 14 -15.01 41.06 20.44
N ILE A 15 -14.03 41.52 19.68
CA ILE A 15 -12.69 41.94 20.04
C ILE A 15 -12.74 43.34 20.64
N ASP A 16 -12.04 43.57 21.76
CA ASP A 16 -11.40 44.87 21.98
C ASP A 16 -9.93 44.69 22.34
N SER A 17 -9.11 45.19 21.44
CA SER A 17 -7.67 45.26 21.50
C SER A 17 -7.26 46.31 22.52
N ALA A 18 -6.97 45.88 23.74
CA ALA A 18 -5.95 46.53 24.55
C ALA A 18 -4.80 45.53 24.69
N HIS A 19 -3.73 45.72 23.92
CA HIS A 19 -2.42 45.20 24.30
C HIS A 19 -2.02 45.87 25.61
N ASP A 20 -2.52 45.35 26.72
CA ASP A 20 -1.96 45.63 28.02
C ASP A 20 -0.62 44.88 28.07
N ASN A 21 0.46 45.58 27.71
CA ASN A 21 1.85 45.09 27.60
C ASN A 21 2.43 44.54 28.93
N ASN A 22 1.60 44.21 29.91
CA ASN A 22 1.99 43.91 31.27
C ASN A 22 1.80 42.44 31.65
N TYR A 23 1.15 41.63 30.81
CA TYR A 23 0.90 40.21 31.06
C TYR A 23 1.18 39.35 29.84
N ASP A 24 1.46 38.08 30.12
CA ASP A 24 1.55 37.01 29.14
C ASP A 24 0.89 35.75 29.71
N ILE A 25 0.63 34.77 28.84
CA ILE A 25 0.02 33.49 29.17
C ILE A 25 0.99 32.39 28.77
N GLY A 26 1.17 31.39 29.62
CA GLY A 26 2.07 30.28 29.34
C GLY A 26 1.72 29.02 30.11
N ILE A 27 2.36 27.91 29.76
CA ILE A 27 2.11 26.60 30.40
C ILE A 27 3.18 26.36 31.47
N VAL A 28 2.75 25.97 32.67
CA VAL A 28 3.66 25.60 33.76
C VAL A 28 4.34 24.27 33.44
N TYR A 29 5.65 24.30 33.25
CA TYR A 29 6.45 23.13 32.89
C TYR A 29 7.06 22.46 34.12
N GLU A 30 7.58 23.25 35.04
CA GLU A 30 8.23 22.76 36.27
C GLU A 30 7.95 23.73 37.43
N MET A 31 7.93 23.21 38.65
CA MET A 31 7.70 24.01 39.85
C MET A 31 8.68 23.62 40.96
N SER A 32 9.24 24.63 41.61
CA SER A 32 10.00 24.53 42.85
C SER A 32 9.21 25.19 43.99
N ASP A 33 9.79 25.25 45.19
CA ASP A 33 9.11 25.84 46.35
C ASP A 33 8.80 27.33 46.19
N SER A 34 9.62 28.09 45.46
CA SER A 34 9.47 29.55 45.29
C SER A 34 9.28 30.04 43.86
N GLU A 35 9.54 29.18 42.86
CA GLU A 35 9.60 29.56 41.45
C GLU A 35 8.88 28.53 40.56
N ALA A 36 8.35 28.99 39.42
CA ALA A 36 7.79 28.15 38.38
C ALA A 36 8.48 28.43 37.05
N VAL A 37 8.78 27.38 36.29
CA VAL A 37 9.24 27.47 34.90
C VAL A 37 8.01 27.44 34.01
N VAL A 38 7.84 28.47 33.20
CA VAL A 38 6.68 28.62 32.31
C VAL A 38 7.18 28.72 30.86
N LEU A 39 6.54 27.95 29.97
CA LEU A 39 6.67 28.14 28.53
C LEU A 39 5.72 29.27 28.11
N ASP A 40 6.27 30.43 27.79
CA ASP A 40 5.51 31.62 27.42
C ASP A 40 4.89 31.51 26.02
N SER A 41 4.02 32.45 25.66
CA SER A 41 3.31 32.46 24.36
C SER A 41 4.25 32.58 23.15
N ASN A 42 5.51 32.99 23.37
CA ASN A 42 6.54 33.11 22.35
C ASN A 42 7.45 31.87 22.29
N GLY A 43 7.11 30.80 23.01
CA GLY A 43 7.86 29.55 23.02
C GLY A 43 9.17 29.61 23.81
N ARG A 44 9.31 30.57 24.74
CA ARG A 44 10.49 30.70 25.60
C ARG A 44 10.20 30.13 26.98
N PHE A 45 11.18 29.46 27.56
CA PHE A 45 11.14 29.11 28.98
C PHE A 45 11.57 30.30 29.82
N ILE A 46 10.69 30.74 30.72
CA ILE A 46 10.95 31.82 31.65
C ILE A 46 10.69 31.36 33.07
N PHE A 47 11.39 31.97 34.02
CA PHE A 47 11.16 31.76 35.44
C PHE A 47 10.19 32.83 35.94
N ILE A 48 9.13 32.41 36.62
CA ILE A 48 8.22 33.33 37.30
C ILE A 48 8.09 32.97 38.78
N ARG A 49 7.70 33.93 39.62
CA ARG A 49 7.41 33.65 41.02
C ARG A 49 6.23 32.68 41.15
N ARG A 50 6.39 31.59 41.90
CA ARG A 50 5.31 30.62 42.13
C ARG A 50 4.15 31.27 42.89
N LYS A 51 2.92 30.98 42.45
CA LYS A 51 1.68 31.32 43.15
C LYS A 51 1.01 30.04 43.64
N SER A 52 0.22 30.14 44.71
CA SER A 52 -0.38 28.98 45.40
C SER A 52 -1.34 28.15 44.54
N HIS A 53 -1.88 28.73 43.46
CA HIS A 53 -2.85 28.10 42.56
C HIS A 53 -2.23 27.55 41.26
N MET A 54 -0.89 27.55 41.14
CA MET A 54 -0.21 27.00 39.96
C MET A 54 -0.04 25.49 40.10
N GLU A 55 -0.21 24.76 39.00
CA GLU A 55 0.02 23.32 38.90
C GLU A 55 0.74 23.01 37.58
N ILE A 56 1.57 21.96 37.59
CA ILE A 56 2.31 21.53 36.40
C ILE A 56 1.33 21.08 35.31
N GLY A 57 1.58 21.49 34.07
CA GLY A 57 0.74 21.20 32.91
C GLY A 57 -0.43 22.16 32.70
N HIS A 58 -0.71 23.05 33.66
CA HIS A 58 -1.77 24.05 33.51
C HIS A 58 -1.30 25.34 32.85
N THR A 59 -2.22 25.99 32.14
CA THR A 59 -2.03 27.33 31.59
C THR A 59 -2.17 28.37 32.70
N VAL A 60 -1.22 29.29 32.79
CA VAL A 60 -1.19 30.37 33.77
C VAL A 60 -1.01 31.73 33.09
N LYS A 61 -1.74 32.73 33.58
CA LYS A 61 -1.56 34.14 33.23
C LYS A 61 -0.63 34.80 34.25
N PHE A 62 0.45 35.42 33.80
CA PHE A 62 1.46 36.04 34.66
C PHE A 62 1.82 37.45 34.17
N ARG A 63 2.34 38.29 35.06
CA ARG A 63 2.85 39.63 34.68
C ARG A 63 4.30 39.55 34.23
N TYR A 64 4.75 40.47 33.37
CA TYR A 64 6.19 40.61 33.11
C TYR A 64 7.00 40.94 34.37
N SER A 65 6.38 41.57 35.37
CA SER A 65 6.97 41.79 36.70
C SER A 65 7.06 40.54 37.57
N ASP A 66 6.31 39.48 37.25
CA ASP A 66 6.45 38.17 37.91
C ASP A 66 7.69 37.42 37.38
N VAL A 67 8.28 37.86 36.25
CA VAL A 67 9.44 37.22 35.62
C VAL A 67 10.71 37.50 36.42
N LEU A 68 11.35 36.42 36.83
CA LEU A 68 12.57 36.45 37.63
C LEU A 68 13.77 36.65 36.70
N LEU A 69 14.35 37.85 36.72
CA LEU A 69 15.61 38.14 36.02
C LEU A 69 16.75 37.42 36.75
N HIS A 70 17.33 36.42 36.10
CA HIS A 70 18.46 35.66 36.64
C HIS A 70 19.71 36.57 36.74
N ARG A 71 19.88 37.22 37.89
CA ARG A 71 21.00 38.15 38.15
C ARG A 71 22.22 37.36 38.62
N ASN A 72 23.18 37.19 37.71
CA ASN A 72 24.49 36.57 37.95
C ASN A 72 25.15 37.02 39.27
N LYS A 73 25.28 36.10 40.23
CA LYS A 73 26.32 36.12 41.26
C LYS A 73 27.13 34.83 41.16
N LYS A 74 28.45 35.02 41.15
CA LYS A 74 29.49 34.08 40.70
C LYS A 74 29.48 32.70 41.40
N GLN A 75 29.63 31.67 40.57
CA GLN A 75 30.34 30.38 40.75
C GLN A 75 30.21 29.61 42.08
N LYS A 76 29.56 28.44 42.02
CA LYS A 76 30.23 27.14 42.22
C LYS A 76 29.64 26.09 41.26
N LEU A 77 30.51 25.42 40.52
CA LEU A 77 30.19 24.26 39.69
C LEU A 77 29.62 23.14 40.57
N LEU A 78 28.47 22.59 40.16
CA LEU A 78 28.15 21.18 40.38
C LEU A 78 27.93 20.57 38.97
N PRO A 79 28.69 19.55 38.55
CA PRO A 79 28.62 19.03 37.21
C PRO A 79 27.47 18.02 37.11
N PHE A 80 26.25 18.51 36.88
CA PHE A 80 25.14 17.66 36.40
C PHE A 80 24.28 18.31 35.31
N LEU A 81 24.54 19.57 34.92
CA LEU A 81 23.73 20.27 33.92
C LEU A 81 24.27 20.22 32.48
N SER A 82 25.50 19.74 32.24
CA SER A 82 26.04 19.70 30.87
C SER A 82 25.62 18.48 30.05
N ALA A 83 25.24 17.36 30.69
CA ALA A 83 24.81 16.18 29.97
C ALA A 83 23.41 16.38 29.36
N ALA A 84 22.45 16.89 30.13
CA ALA A 84 21.09 17.12 29.63
C ALA A 84 21.05 18.23 28.57
N ALA A 85 21.80 19.33 28.72
CA ALA A 85 21.85 20.39 27.72
C ALA A 85 22.61 19.98 26.45
N ALA A 86 23.70 19.20 26.56
CA ALA A 86 24.38 18.65 25.38
C ALA A 86 23.54 17.56 24.70
N VAL A 87 22.80 16.73 25.45
CA VAL A 87 21.82 15.79 24.93
C VAL A 87 20.62 16.50 24.33
N LEU A 88 20.18 17.64 24.86
CA LEU A 88 19.09 18.44 24.30
C LEU A 88 19.55 19.17 23.03
N ILE A 89 20.75 19.74 23.01
CA ILE A 89 21.32 20.35 21.81
C ILE A 89 21.58 19.27 20.75
N ALA A 90 22.14 18.12 21.14
CA ALA A 90 22.27 16.96 20.26
C ALA A 90 20.89 16.46 19.82
N ALA A 91 19.89 16.41 20.70
CA ALA A 91 18.52 16.01 20.38
C ALA A 91 17.80 17.05 19.52
N LEU A 92 18.11 18.35 19.61
CA LEU A 92 17.56 19.43 18.79
C LEU A 92 18.28 19.54 17.43
N VAL A 93 19.57 19.22 17.39
CA VAL A 93 20.34 19.05 16.13
C VAL A 93 19.91 17.76 15.44
N LEU A 94 19.77 16.66 16.17
CA LEU A 94 19.13 15.43 15.71
C LEU A 94 17.68 15.71 15.35
N PHE A 95 16.93 16.52 16.08
CA PHE A 95 15.57 16.92 15.69
C PHE A 95 15.60 17.78 14.42
N LYS A 96 16.59 18.65 14.17
CA LYS A 96 16.70 19.29 12.85
C LYS A 96 17.06 18.33 11.71
N VAL A 97 17.79 17.25 12.02
CA VAL A 97 18.20 16.22 11.06
C VAL A 97 17.12 15.13 10.89
N TYR A 98 16.24 14.94 11.88
CA TYR A 98 15.27 13.84 12.01
C TYR A 98 13.83 14.31 12.33
N SER A 99 13.54 15.62 12.31
CA SER A 99 12.18 16.11 12.56
C SER A 99 11.27 15.69 11.39
N PRO A 100 10.13 15.04 11.68
CA PRO A 100 9.15 14.64 10.68
C PRO A 100 8.17 15.77 10.35
N PHE A 101 8.50 17.05 10.62
CA PHE A 101 7.84 18.15 9.92
C PHE A 101 8.39 18.16 8.49
N GLY A 102 7.95 17.19 7.69
CA GLY A 102 8.29 17.10 6.28
C GLY A 102 8.08 18.48 5.64
N THR A 103 9.07 18.93 4.88
CA THR A 103 8.92 20.10 4.01
C THR A 103 7.58 19.97 3.29
N PRO A 104 6.68 20.97 3.40
CA PRO A 104 5.33 20.83 2.89
C PRO A 104 5.37 20.51 1.41
N ILE A 105 4.72 19.40 1.04
CA ILE A 105 4.65 18.93 -0.34
C ILE A 105 3.87 19.96 -1.14
N TYR A 106 4.52 20.53 -2.14
CA TYR A 106 3.91 21.47 -3.07
C TYR A 106 3.29 20.75 -4.26
N GLY A 107 3.91 19.66 -4.72
CA GLY A 107 3.38 18.85 -5.80
C GLY A 107 4.14 17.56 -6.02
N TYR A 108 3.70 16.86 -7.06
CA TYR A 108 4.15 15.52 -7.44
C TYR A 108 4.53 15.51 -8.92
N ILE A 109 5.57 14.76 -9.27
CA ILE A 109 5.86 14.38 -10.64
C ILE A 109 6.21 12.89 -10.71
N ASP A 110 5.49 12.18 -11.56
CA ASP A 110 5.67 10.76 -11.82
C ASP A 110 6.45 10.58 -13.11
N ILE A 111 7.35 9.61 -13.11
CA ILE A 111 7.99 9.08 -14.30
C ILE A 111 7.60 7.62 -14.49
N ASP A 112 6.94 7.34 -15.59
CA ASP A 112 6.52 5.99 -16.00
C ASP A 112 7.30 5.54 -17.22
N VAL A 113 8.05 4.45 -17.07
CA VAL A 113 8.76 3.76 -18.15
C VAL A 113 8.39 2.28 -18.07
N ASN A 114 9.08 1.59 -17.15
CA ASN A 114 8.90 0.28 -16.56
C ASN A 114 10.17 0.06 -15.71
N PRO A 115 10.40 0.92 -14.71
CA PRO A 115 9.51 1.11 -13.56
C PRO A 115 8.63 2.37 -13.53
N SER A 116 7.82 2.52 -12.46
CA SER A 116 7.01 3.71 -12.12
C SER A 116 7.48 4.32 -10.80
N THR A 117 7.82 5.61 -10.80
CA THR A 117 8.37 6.32 -9.63
C THR A 117 7.75 7.70 -9.49
N GLU A 118 7.40 8.07 -8.26
CA GLU A 118 6.85 9.37 -7.90
C GLU A 118 7.89 10.22 -7.15
N PHE A 119 7.99 11.49 -7.52
CA PHE A 119 8.82 12.47 -6.85
C PHE A 119 7.91 13.51 -6.20
N GLU A 120 8.01 13.64 -4.87
CA GLU A 120 7.36 14.72 -4.12
C GLU A 120 8.32 15.91 -4.05
N PHE A 121 7.82 17.14 -4.23
CA PHE A 121 8.67 18.33 -4.23
C PHE A 121 8.07 19.50 -3.44
N ASP A 122 8.96 20.37 -2.93
CA ASP A 122 8.59 21.60 -2.23
C ASP A 122 8.28 22.77 -3.19
N LYS A 123 7.89 23.92 -2.64
CA LYS A 123 7.60 25.14 -3.42
C LYS A 123 8.78 25.70 -4.23
N ASN A 124 10.02 25.31 -3.88
CA ASN A 124 11.22 25.68 -4.60
C ASN A 124 11.55 24.68 -5.71
N LEU A 125 10.70 23.67 -5.92
CA LEU A 125 10.88 22.56 -6.84
C LEU A 125 12.08 21.69 -6.47
N ASN A 126 12.38 21.56 -5.17
CA ASN A 126 13.35 20.59 -4.66
C ASN A 126 12.63 19.32 -4.24
N VAL A 127 13.21 18.18 -4.55
CA VAL A 127 12.70 16.86 -4.16
C VAL A 127 12.74 16.72 -2.64
N VAL A 128 11.63 16.29 -2.06
CA VAL A 128 11.48 16.05 -0.62
C VAL A 128 11.24 14.59 -0.30
N ASN A 129 10.84 13.80 -1.30
CA ASN A 129 10.66 12.36 -1.18
C ASN A 129 10.65 11.72 -2.58
N VAL A 130 11.04 10.44 -2.65
CA VAL A 130 10.92 9.62 -3.86
C VAL A 130 10.24 8.31 -3.47
N VAL A 131 9.13 8.02 -4.13
CA VAL A 131 8.28 6.85 -3.84
C VAL A 131 8.37 5.88 -5.00
N ALA A 132 8.90 4.69 -4.74
CA ALA A 132 8.83 3.56 -5.66
C ALA A 132 7.38 3.04 -5.72
N LEU A 133 6.73 3.17 -6.88
CA LEU A 133 5.34 2.73 -7.07
C LEU A 133 5.22 1.28 -7.55
N ASN A 134 6.33 0.63 -7.90
CA ASN A 134 6.36 -0.79 -8.23
C ASN A 134 7.72 -1.42 -7.86
N ASN A 135 7.80 -2.75 -7.86
CA ASN A 135 9.03 -3.46 -7.46
C ASN A 135 10.24 -3.05 -8.30
N ASP A 136 10.03 -2.82 -9.60
CA ASP A 136 11.08 -2.41 -10.52
C ASP A 136 11.66 -1.02 -10.16
N SER A 137 10.91 -0.11 -9.51
CA SER A 137 11.43 1.21 -9.13
C SER A 137 12.30 1.18 -7.89
N ALA A 138 12.05 0.26 -6.96
CA ALA A 138 12.84 0.14 -5.73
C ALA A 138 14.33 -0.11 -6.06
N GLU A 139 14.61 -1.01 -7.00
CA GLU A 139 15.99 -1.30 -7.46
C GLU A 139 16.69 -0.07 -8.07
N VAL A 140 15.94 0.87 -8.63
CA VAL A 140 16.50 2.10 -9.21
C VAL A 140 16.80 3.14 -8.14
N THR A 141 15.90 3.27 -7.15
CA THR A 141 15.96 4.32 -6.13
C THR A 141 16.90 4.02 -4.96
N ASP A 142 17.21 2.74 -4.68
CA ASP A 142 18.03 2.33 -3.53
C ASP A 142 19.48 2.88 -3.57
N ASP A 143 20.02 3.10 -4.77
CA ASP A 143 21.42 3.48 -4.99
C ASP A 143 21.62 4.95 -5.38
N ILE A 144 20.58 5.79 -5.31
CA ILE A 144 20.62 7.17 -5.82
C ILE A 144 20.06 8.18 -4.83
N ASP A 145 20.88 9.13 -4.40
CA ASP A 145 20.44 10.22 -3.53
C ASP A 145 19.86 11.39 -4.33
N LEU A 146 18.54 11.48 -4.29
CA LEU A 146 17.74 12.47 -5.02
C LEU A 146 17.16 13.53 -4.09
N TYR A 147 17.25 13.34 -2.78
CA TYR A 147 16.65 14.23 -1.79
C TYR A 147 17.31 15.62 -1.81
N GLY A 148 16.50 16.67 -1.71
CA GLY A 148 16.93 18.07 -1.71
C GLY A 148 17.39 18.62 -3.07
N LYS A 149 17.48 17.78 -4.11
CA LYS A 149 17.88 18.23 -5.45
C LYS A 149 16.73 18.93 -6.18
N PRO A 150 17.02 19.89 -7.08
CA PRO A 150 15.99 20.40 -7.99
C PRO A 150 15.38 19.25 -8.79
N VAL A 151 14.05 19.19 -8.90
CA VAL A 151 13.30 18.09 -9.56
C VAL A 151 13.86 17.77 -10.95
N ASN A 152 14.16 18.79 -11.75
CA ASN A 152 14.71 18.60 -13.09
C ASN A 152 16.11 17.98 -13.09
N GLN A 153 16.92 18.20 -12.05
CA GLN A 153 18.21 17.53 -11.89
C GLN A 153 17.99 16.08 -11.41
N ALA A 154 17.11 15.87 -10.43
CA ALA A 154 16.79 14.55 -9.93
C ALA A 154 16.26 13.61 -11.03
N LEU A 155 15.38 14.11 -11.90
CA LEU A 155 14.86 13.36 -13.05
C LEU A 155 15.95 13.02 -14.08
N GLU A 156 16.92 13.92 -14.29
CA GLU A 156 18.06 13.67 -15.19
C GLU A 156 18.92 12.53 -14.66
N GLU A 157 19.33 12.59 -13.39
CA GLU A 157 20.11 11.54 -12.74
C GLU A 157 19.34 10.21 -12.69
N TYR A 158 18.03 10.25 -12.46
CA TYR A 158 17.17 9.07 -12.47
C TYR A 158 17.10 8.40 -13.86
N ILE A 159 16.93 9.18 -14.93
CA ILE A 159 16.94 8.65 -16.31
C ILE A 159 18.32 8.08 -16.67
N GLU A 160 19.41 8.73 -16.24
CA GLU A 160 20.76 8.20 -16.41
C GLU A 160 20.95 6.86 -15.70
N LYS A 161 20.40 6.71 -14.48
CA LYS A 161 20.38 5.41 -13.78
C LYS A 161 19.61 4.37 -14.58
N LEU A 162 18.40 4.67 -15.08
CA LEU A 162 17.63 3.77 -15.93
C LEU A 162 18.39 3.32 -17.19
N ILE A 163 19.18 4.23 -17.79
CA ILE A 163 20.05 3.88 -18.91
C ILE A 163 21.19 2.96 -18.47
N SER A 164 21.83 3.27 -17.34
CA SER A 164 22.99 2.51 -16.83
C SER A 164 22.65 1.05 -16.50
N ILE A 165 21.45 0.80 -15.97
CA ILE A 165 20.95 -0.54 -15.63
C ILE A 165 20.29 -1.25 -16.82
N GLY A 166 20.18 -0.57 -17.97
CA GLY A 166 19.65 -1.15 -19.21
C GLY A 166 18.13 -1.19 -19.33
N VAL A 167 17.39 -0.50 -18.45
CA VAL A 167 15.93 -0.30 -18.61
C VAL A 167 15.64 0.60 -19.81
N ILE A 168 16.49 1.60 -20.05
CA ILE A 168 16.47 2.41 -21.27
C ILE A 168 17.70 2.07 -22.11
N ASP A 169 17.50 1.56 -23.33
CA ASP A 169 18.60 1.07 -24.17
C ASP A 169 18.54 1.63 -25.61
N LYS A 170 19.67 1.50 -26.35
CA LYS A 170 19.81 2.03 -27.73
C LYS A 170 19.18 1.16 -28.81
N LYS A 171 18.96 -0.11 -28.53
CA LYS A 171 18.43 -1.12 -29.46
C LYS A 171 16.90 -0.99 -29.54
N SER A 172 16.26 -0.67 -28.43
CA SER A 172 14.81 -0.57 -28.29
C SER A 172 14.29 0.85 -28.56
N GLU A 173 13.02 0.96 -28.95
CA GLU A 173 12.27 2.19 -28.76
C GLU A 173 11.81 2.24 -27.32
N ASN A 174 12.08 3.35 -26.63
CA ASN A 174 11.76 3.53 -25.22
C ASN A 174 10.62 4.54 -25.11
N PHE A 175 9.65 4.24 -24.27
CA PHE A 175 8.55 5.16 -23.98
C PHE A 175 8.69 5.70 -22.57
N VAL A 176 8.62 7.03 -22.42
CA VAL A 176 8.71 7.72 -21.14
C VAL A 176 7.49 8.61 -20.99
N LEU A 177 6.71 8.42 -19.94
CA LEU A 177 5.62 9.31 -19.59
C LEU A 177 5.98 10.10 -18.34
N LEU A 178 5.83 11.42 -18.43
CA LEU A 178 5.93 12.34 -17.29
C LEU A 178 4.54 12.85 -16.93
N SER A 179 4.13 12.72 -15.68
CA SER A 179 2.83 13.23 -15.22
C SER A 179 3.02 14.10 -13.98
N ALA A 180 2.34 15.23 -13.87
CA ALA A 180 2.51 16.10 -12.71
C ALA A 180 1.20 16.74 -12.25
N ALA A 181 1.09 16.96 -10.94
CA ALA A 181 -0.03 17.61 -10.28
C ALA A 181 0.46 18.36 -9.03
N LEU A 182 -0.23 19.44 -8.63
CA LEU A 182 0.02 20.08 -7.34
C LEU A 182 -0.74 19.37 -6.21
N TYR A 183 -0.34 19.63 -4.97
CA TYR A 183 -0.87 18.94 -3.79
C TYR A 183 -2.37 19.19 -3.56
N ASP A 184 -2.77 20.46 -3.52
CA ASP A 184 -4.13 20.91 -3.23
C ASP A 184 -4.60 22.05 -4.16
N ALA A 185 -3.84 22.32 -5.21
CA ALA A 185 -4.14 23.33 -6.22
C ALA A 185 -4.19 22.73 -7.63
N ASP A 186 -4.78 23.47 -8.57
CA ASP A 186 -4.85 23.11 -9.98
C ASP A 186 -4.27 24.21 -10.88
N ASP A 187 -3.16 24.83 -10.45
CA ASP A 187 -2.41 25.79 -11.28
C ASP A 187 -1.67 25.07 -12.42
N LYS A 188 -2.36 24.97 -13.55
CA LYS A 188 -1.84 24.34 -14.77
C LYS A 188 -0.59 25.03 -15.32
N ALA A 189 -0.39 26.34 -15.09
CA ALA A 189 0.74 27.05 -15.67
C ALA A 189 2.06 26.60 -15.02
N ALA A 190 2.06 26.50 -13.68
CA ALA A 190 3.20 26.00 -12.93
C ALA A 190 3.55 24.55 -13.32
N VAL A 191 2.54 23.68 -13.38
CA VAL A 191 2.70 22.26 -13.76
C VAL A 191 3.21 22.12 -15.20
N ASN A 192 2.64 22.87 -16.15
CA ASN A 192 3.07 22.82 -17.55
C ASN A 192 4.52 23.29 -17.74
N SER A 193 4.96 24.29 -16.98
CA SER A 193 6.35 24.76 -17.00
C SER A 193 7.31 23.68 -16.50
N LEU A 194 6.98 23.03 -15.37
CA LEU A 194 7.76 21.92 -14.82
C LEU A 194 7.87 20.76 -15.82
N LEU A 195 6.75 20.32 -16.39
CA LEU A 195 6.71 19.22 -17.35
C LEU A 195 7.45 19.56 -18.64
N SER A 196 7.33 20.78 -19.14
CA SER A 196 8.05 21.22 -20.36
C SER A 196 9.56 21.18 -20.17
N ASN A 197 10.05 21.64 -19.02
CA ASN A 197 11.46 21.59 -18.67
C ASN A 197 11.96 20.16 -18.48
N SER A 198 11.18 19.34 -17.78
CA SER A 198 11.48 17.92 -17.54
C SER A 198 11.56 17.15 -18.87
N LYS A 199 10.54 17.28 -19.73
CA LYS A 199 10.50 16.65 -21.05
C LYS A 199 11.68 17.10 -21.93
N LYS A 200 12.01 18.40 -21.92
CA LYS A 200 13.17 18.92 -22.66
C LYS A 200 14.48 18.27 -22.21
N LYS A 201 14.64 17.98 -20.91
CA LYS A 201 15.81 17.24 -20.42
C LYS A 201 15.85 15.81 -20.94
N VAL A 202 14.72 15.10 -20.91
CA VAL A 202 14.62 13.75 -21.51
C VAL A 202 15.01 13.78 -22.98
N ASP A 203 14.50 14.76 -23.74
CA ASP A 203 14.82 14.93 -25.17
C ASP A 203 16.33 15.22 -25.40
N LEU A 204 16.98 15.97 -24.49
CA LEU A 204 18.42 16.26 -24.56
C LEU A 204 19.27 15.02 -24.24
N ILE A 205 18.89 14.23 -23.23
CA ILE A 205 19.53 12.95 -22.90
C ILE A 205 19.40 11.99 -24.08
N ALA A 206 18.20 11.88 -24.66
CA ALA A 206 17.93 11.03 -25.80
C ALA A 206 18.85 11.39 -26.99
N LYS A 207 18.96 12.68 -27.31
CA LYS A 207 19.82 13.18 -28.40
C LYS A 207 21.31 12.96 -28.12
N SER A 208 21.78 13.33 -26.93
CA SER A 208 23.20 13.23 -26.57
C SER A 208 23.69 11.78 -26.56
N GLN A 209 22.88 10.85 -26.07
CA GLN A 209 23.23 9.44 -25.98
C GLN A 209 22.81 8.62 -27.20
N LYS A 210 22.15 9.24 -28.20
CA LYS A 210 21.60 8.61 -29.42
C LYS A 210 20.61 7.48 -29.08
N LEU A 211 19.75 7.72 -28.09
CA LEU A 211 18.67 6.82 -27.69
C LEU A 211 17.40 7.15 -28.48
N LYS A 212 16.59 6.12 -28.74
CA LYS A 212 15.25 6.28 -29.29
C LYS A 212 14.27 6.39 -28.12
N ILE A 213 13.95 7.62 -27.71
CA ILE A 213 12.98 7.88 -26.64
C ILE A 213 11.79 8.63 -27.22
N ARG A 214 10.59 8.07 -27.06
CA ARG A 214 9.32 8.78 -27.18
C ARG A 214 8.90 9.23 -25.79
N SER A 215 9.04 10.53 -25.51
CA SER A 215 8.60 11.11 -24.24
C SER A 215 7.26 11.83 -24.41
N GLU A 216 6.29 11.56 -23.54
CA GLU A 216 5.00 12.25 -23.46
C GLU A 216 4.84 12.91 -22.09
N ALA A 217 3.98 13.93 -21.99
CA ALA A 217 3.76 14.66 -20.74
C ALA A 217 2.26 14.92 -20.47
N LEU A 218 1.83 14.78 -19.22
CA LEU A 218 0.45 14.99 -18.76
C LEU A 218 0.40 15.94 -17.56
N SER A 219 -0.25 17.10 -17.75
CA SER A 219 -0.62 17.99 -16.64
C SER A 219 -1.97 17.56 -16.09
N LEU A 220 -1.97 17.13 -14.82
CA LEU A 220 -3.13 16.56 -14.15
C LEU A 220 -3.59 17.42 -12.97
N ALA A 221 -4.88 17.31 -12.65
CA ALA A 221 -5.46 17.91 -11.45
C ALA A 221 -5.08 17.10 -10.20
N SER A 222 -5.08 17.76 -9.04
CA SER A 222 -4.82 17.12 -7.73
C SER A 222 -5.76 15.93 -7.45
N SER A 223 -6.97 15.94 -8.00
CA SER A 223 -7.94 14.84 -7.90
C SER A 223 -7.46 13.54 -8.55
N HIS A 224 -6.72 13.61 -9.65
CA HIS A 224 -6.16 12.42 -10.31
C HIS A 224 -5.04 11.80 -9.46
N LYS A 225 -4.18 12.62 -8.85
CA LYS A 225 -3.19 12.14 -7.88
C LYS A 225 -3.86 11.45 -6.68
N LYS A 226 -4.89 12.06 -6.10
CA LYS A 226 -5.66 11.45 -4.99
C LYS A 226 -6.30 10.11 -5.38
N ALA A 227 -6.84 9.99 -6.60
CA ALA A 227 -7.43 8.76 -7.08
C ALA A 227 -6.37 7.68 -7.34
N SER A 228 -5.28 8.01 -8.03
CA SER A 228 -4.18 7.08 -8.33
C SER A 228 -3.51 6.52 -7.07
N SER A 229 -3.34 7.36 -6.04
CA SER A 229 -2.77 6.94 -4.74
C SER A 229 -3.62 5.90 -4.02
N LYS A 230 -4.96 5.93 -4.17
CA LYS A 230 -5.85 4.91 -3.60
C LYS A 230 -5.70 3.55 -4.28
N ASN A 231 -5.22 3.56 -5.52
CA ASN A 231 -5.08 2.40 -6.37
C ASN A 231 -3.61 1.94 -6.52
N ASN A 232 -2.68 2.51 -5.74
CA ASN A 232 -1.25 2.18 -5.76
C ASN A 232 -0.61 2.19 -7.17
N VAL A 233 -1.03 3.13 -8.01
CA VAL A 233 -0.50 3.33 -9.37
C VAL A 233 -0.11 4.79 -9.56
N SER A 234 0.74 5.06 -10.54
CA SER A 234 1.09 6.43 -10.89
C SER A 234 -0.12 7.22 -11.40
N MET A 235 -0.11 8.54 -11.19
CA MET A 235 -1.17 9.42 -11.68
C MET A 235 -1.28 9.36 -13.21
N GLY A 236 -0.16 9.16 -13.90
CA GLY A 236 -0.08 8.97 -15.33
C GLY A 236 -0.78 7.70 -15.81
N LYS A 237 -0.38 6.53 -15.30
CA LYS A 237 -1.01 5.25 -15.65
C LYS A 237 -2.50 5.24 -15.35
N TYR A 238 -2.90 5.74 -14.19
CA TYR A 238 -4.31 5.81 -13.82
C TYR A 238 -5.11 6.70 -14.77
N TYR A 239 -4.59 7.87 -15.12
CA TYR A 239 -5.27 8.76 -16.07
C TYR A 239 -5.39 8.14 -17.46
N LEU A 240 -4.34 7.48 -17.95
CA LEU A 240 -4.38 6.78 -19.24
C LEU A 240 -5.38 5.62 -19.24
N TYR A 241 -5.49 4.87 -18.15
CA TYR A 241 -6.51 3.86 -17.96
C TYR A 241 -7.93 4.42 -18.05
N LEU A 242 -8.21 5.53 -17.38
CA LEU A 242 -9.52 6.18 -17.46
C LEU A 242 -9.85 6.57 -18.91
N LYS A 243 -8.88 7.11 -19.66
CA LYS A 243 -9.05 7.44 -21.08
C LYS A 243 -9.20 6.23 -21.99
N ALA A 244 -8.47 5.15 -21.72
CA ALA A 244 -8.63 3.91 -22.45
C ALA A 244 -10.03 3.31 -22.25
N ARG A 245 -10.59 3.39 -21.04
CA ARG A 245 -11.96 2.96 -20.73
C ARG A 245 -13.01 3.86 -21.38
N GLU A 246 -12.81 5.18 -21.37
CA GLU A 246 -13.66 6.12 -22.12
C GLU A 246 -13.70 5.78 -23.62
N ASN A 247 -12.60 5.28 -24.17
CA ASN A 247 -12.51 4.81 -25.56
C ASN A 247 -13.04 3.37 -25.79
N GLY A 248 -13.67 2.76 -24.79
CA GLY A 248 -14.30 1.44 -24.91
C GLY A 248 -13.38 0.24 -24.69
N SER A 249 -12.16 0.45 -24.17
CA SER A 249 -11.26 -0.65 -23.80
C SER A 249 -11.75 -1.34 -22.53
N GLN A 250 -11.83 -2.67 -22.56
CA GLN A 250 -12.08 -3.46 -21.35
C GLN A 250 -10.75 -3.75 -20.67
N LEU A 251 -10.41 -2.91 -19.70
CA LEU A 251 -9.21 -3.03 -18.88
C LEU A 251 -9.63 -3.32 -17.45
N ASP A 252 -8.96 -4.28 -16.83
CA ASP A 252 -9.10 -4.57 -15.42
C ASP A 252 -8.21 -3.64 -14.60
N GLU A 253 -8.79 -2.93 -13.64
CA GLU A 253 -8.12 -2.00 -12.75
C GLU A 253 -7.00 -2.69 -11.94
N SER A 254 -7.21 -3.97 -11.61
CA SER A 254 -6.26 -4.79 -10.83
C SER A 254 -4.93 -5.03 -11.57
N SER A 255 -4.94 -4.96 -12.90
CA SER A 255 -3.77 -5.22 -13.75
C SER A 255 -2.95 -3.98 -14.10
N LEU A 256 -3.33 -2.80 -13.59
CA LEU A 256 -2.74 -1.52 -14.01
C LEU A 256 -1.29 -1.32 -13.59
N THR A 257 -0.89 -1.90 -12.46
CA THR A 257 0.50 -1.82 -11.98
C THR A 257 1.45 -2.47 -13.00
N ASP A 258 1.07 -3.64 -13.51
CA ASP A 258 1.86 -4.47 -14.43
C ASP A 258 1.65 -4.12 -15.91
N THR A 259 0.57 -3.39 -16.23
CA THR A 259 0.30 -2.98 -17.61
C THR A 259 1.37 -1.98 -18.07
N PRO A 260 2.11 -2.27 -19.17
CA PRO A 260 3.10 -1.35 -19.69
C PRO A 260 2.46 0.00 -20.04
N VAL A 261 3.04 1.10 -19.55
CA VAL A 261 2.44 2.43 -19.71
C VAL A 261 2.24 2.82 -21.17
N PHE A 262 3.12 2.35 -22.08
CA PHE A 262 2.95 2.53 -23.53
C PHE A 262 1.64 1.90 -24.04
N HIS A 263 1.23 0.74 -23.53
CA HIS A 263 -0.01 0.10 -23.95
C HIS A 263 -1.23 0.95 -23.57
N LEU A 264 -1.24 1.48 -22.35
CA LEU A 264 -2.27 2.42 -21.90
C LEU A 264 -2.27 3.71 -22.72
N ALA A 265 -1.09 4.22 -23.07
CA ALA A 265 -0.95 5.42 -23.90
C ALA A 265 -1.60 5.24 -25.28
N GLU A 266 -1.39 4.08 -25.93
CA GLU A 266 -2.01 3.77 -27.22
C GLU A 266 -3.53 3.61 -27.12
N LEU A 267 -4.03 2.91 -26.10
CA LEU A 267 -5.47 2.73 -25.87
C LEU A 267 -6.18 4.04 -25.48
N SER A 268 -5.47 4.95 -24.81
CA SER A 268 -6.02 6.24 -24.37
C SER A 268 -6.38 7.17 -25.53
N GLY A 269 -5.78 6.99 -26.71
CA GLY A 269 -5.96 7.88 -27.86
C GLY A 269 -5.51 9.33 -27.65
N LEU A 270 -4.85 9.65 -26.53
CA LEU A 270 -4.43 11.01 -26.19
C LEU A 270 -3.25 11.49 -27.03
N PHE A 271 -2.35 10.58 -27.37
CA PHE A 271 -1.12 10.88 -28.07
C PHE A 271 -1.23 10.46 -29.53
N LYS A 272 -0.70 11.27 -30.43
CA LYS A 272 -0.65 10.93 -31.85
C LYS A 272 0.24 9.70 -32.02
N THR A 273 -0.30 8.67 -32.67
CA THR A 273 0.50 7.51 -33.04
C THR A 273 1.23 7.82 -34.35
N ASP A 274 2.50 7.44 -34.45
CA ASP A 274 3.25 7.56 -35.70
C ASP A 274 2.78 6.55 -36.77
N LYS A 275 1.70 5.80 -36.48
CA LYS A 275 1.10 4.83 -37.40
C LYS A 275 0.13 5.51 -38.36
N LYS A 276 0.59 5.64 -39.59
CA LYS A 276 -0.24 5.93 -40.77
C LYS A 276 -1.19 4.74 -41.02
N GLY A 277 -2.44 4.87 -40.56
CA GLY A 277 -3.61 4.12 -41.04
C GLY A 277 -4.15 3.00 -40.15
N SER A 278 -5.31 3.23 -39.53
CA SER A 278 -6.52 2.40 -39.70
C SER A 278 -7.69 3.02 -38.94
N SER A 279 -8.74 3.36 -39.67
CA SER A 279 -9.94 4.04 -39.20
C SER A 279 -10.89 3.11 -38.42
N SER A 280 -11.57 3.71 -37.45
CA SER A 280 -12.96 3.47 -37.00
C SER A 280 -13.55 2.05 -37.14
N VAL A 281 -13.75 1.38 -36.00
CA VAL A 281 -14.76 0.33 -35.88
C VAL A 281 -15.99 0.92 -35.21
N THR A 282 -17.07 1.06 -35.97
CA THR A 282 -18.40 1.47 -35.52
C THR A 282 -19.06 0.30 -34.76
N PRO A 283 -19.59 0.49 -33.53
CA PRO A 283 -20.43 -0.52 -32.89
C PRO A 283 -21.83 -0.52 -33.49
N ASN A 284 -22.23 -1.64 -34.06
CA ASN A 284 -23.59 -1.90 -34.53
C ASN A 284 -24.45 -2.34 -33.33
N THR A 285 -25.13 -1.41 -32.66
CA THR A 285 -26.13 -1.72 -31.64
C THR A 285 -27.54 -1.59 -32.21
N ASN A 286 -28.15 -2.73 -32.52
CA ASN A 286 -29.59 -2.87 -32.66
C ASN A 286 -30.21 -2.72 -31.26
N SER A 287 -30.71 -1.52 -30.93
CA SER A 287 -31.63 -1.30 -29.81
C SER A 287 -32.95 -0.80 -30.36
N LYS A 288 -33.93 -1.70 -30.37
CA LYS A 288 -35.32 -1.43 -30.76
C LYS A 288 -36.01 -0.78 -29.55
N SER A 289 -36.20 0.53 -29.65
CA SER A 289 -37.03 1.33 -28.73
C SER A 289 -38.50 0.98 -28.91
N THR A 290 -39.16 0.59 -27.82
CA THR A 290 -40.62 0.56 -27.68
C THR A 290 -41.10 1.90 -27.14
N ASN A 291 -41.76 2.69 -27.98
CA ASN A 291 -42.71 3.71 -27.55
C ASN A 291 -44.03 3.46 -28.29
N THR A 292 -45.08 3.16 -27.51
CA THR A 292 -46.47 3.10 -27.98
C THR A 292 -47.26 4.25 -27.37
N SER A 293 -47.75 5.12 -28.24
CA SER A 293 -49.03 5.82 -28.09
C SER A 293 -49.59 6.12 -29.49
N GLN A 294 -50.63 5.35 -29.84
CA GLN A 294 -51.56 5.41 -30.99
C GLN A 294 -52.40 6.74 -30.96
N PRO A 295 -53.26 7.17 -31.95
CA PRO A 295 -53.79 6.58 -33.21
C PRO A 295 -53.54 7.43 -34.48
N SER A 296 -53.77 6.96 -35.72
CA SER A 296 -55.09 6.61 -36.28
C SER A 296 -55.02 5.99 -37.69
N GLY A 297 -55.96 5.09 -38.01
CA GLY A 297 -56.63 5.12 -39.32
C GLY A 297 -56.55 3.89 -40.24
N LYS A 298 -57.56 3.02 -40.10
CA LYS A 298 -58.30 2.27 -41.15
C LYS A 298 -57.61 1.17 -42.00
N ALA A 299 -58.06 -0.05 -41.70
CA ALA A 299 -58.95 -0.91 -42.53
C ALA A 299 -58.37 -2.12 -43.28
N ALA A 300 -58.93 -3.28 -42.88
CA ALA A 300 -59.33 -4.47 -43.65
C ALA A 300 -58.23 -5.37 -44.27
N ALA A 301 -58.31 -6.70 -44.30
CA ALA A 301 -59.19 -7.71 -43.71
C ALA A 301 -58.56 -9.11 -43.96
N SER A 302 -59.13 -10.13 -43.31
CA SER A 302 -59.02 -11.59 -43.52
C SER A 302 -58.05 -12.39 -42.64
N LYS A 303 -58.57 -13.57 -42.27
CA LYS A 303 -58.26 -14.49 -41.17
C LYS A 303 -57.97 -15.88 -41.81
N PRO A 304 -57.85 -16.97 -41.04
CA PRO A 304 -56.64 -17.60 -40.47
C PRO A 304 -56.29 -18.96 -41.13
N VAL A 305 -55.08 -19.49 -40.93
CA VAL A 305 -54.86 -20.95 -40.80
C VAL A 305 -53.64 -21.21 -39.91
N ALA A 306 -53.80 -22.09 -38.93
CA ALA A 306 -52.75 -22.64 -38.08
C ALA A 306 -52.30 -24.00 -38.62
N THR A 307 -51.01 -24.35 -38.53
CA THR A 307 -50.58 -25.75 -38.34
C THR A 307 -49.17 -25.82 -37.73
N ASN A 308 -49.04 -26.74 -36.77
CA ASN A 308 -47.85 -27.06 -35.99
C ASN A 308 -46.78 -27.85 -36.76
N THR A 309 -45.63 -27.97 -36.09
CA THR A 309 -44.68 -29.10 -36.06
C THR A 309 -43.52 -29.03 -37.06
N SER A 310 -42.29 -28.88 -36.54
CA SER A 310 -41.36 -30.00 -36.32
C SER A 310 -39.91 -29.54 -36.24
N ILE A 311 -39.22 -30.14 -35.28
CA ILE A 311 -37.80 -30.04 -34.99
C ILE A 311 -37.00 -30.77 -36.08
N THR A 312 -35.96 -30.13 -36.63
CA THR A 312 -34.81 -30.81 -37.23
C THR A 312 -33.54 -30.00 -37.00
N THR A 313 -32.64 -30.56 -36.20
CA THR A 313 -31.22 -30.24 -36.16
C THR A 313 -30.54 -30.82 -37.41
N PRO A 314 -29.59 -30.10 -38.02
CA PRO A 314 -28.39 -30.76 -38.50
C PRO A 314 -27.10 -30.11 -38.00
N ALA A 315 -26.08 -30.95 -37.89
CA ALA A 315 -24.76 -30.67 -37.34
C ALA A 315 -23.75 -30.12 -38.38
N ILE A 316 -22.56 -29.79 -37.83
CA ILE A 316 -21.23 -29.68 -38.44
C ILE A 316 -20.84 -28.30 -39.02
N GLN A 317 -19.86 -27.63 -38.40
CA GLN A 317 -18.52 -27.43 -39.00
C GLN A 317 -17.52 -26.79 -38.02
N ALA A 318 -16.39 -27.48 -37.86
CA ALA A 318 -15.17 -26.98 -37.25
C ALA A 318 -14.45 -26.03 -38.22
N LEU A 319 -14.01 -24.87 -37.72
CA LEU A 319 -13.01 -24.02 -38.36
C LEU A 319 -11.92 -23.68 -37.33
N SER A 320 -10.68 -23.93 -37.72
CA SER A 320 -9.45 -23.39 -37.14
C SER A 320 -8.65 -22.76 -38.29
N PRO A 321 -7.52 -22.08 -38.05
CA PRO A 321 -7.32 -20.85 -37.28
C PRO A 321 -6.68 -19.74 -38.16
N THR A 322 -6.91 -18.46 -37.90
CA THR A 322 -6.11 -17.33 -38.46
C THR A 322 -6.47 -16.06 -37.68
N SER A 323 -5.59 -15.15 -37.24
CA SER A 323 -4.17 -14.87 -37.48
C SER A 323 -3.59 -14.24 -36.20
N LYS A 324 -2.37 -14.61 -35.80
CA LYS A 324 -1.61 -13.82 -34.82
C LYS A 324 -0.99 -12.64 -35.55
N GLN A 325 -1.50 -11.42 -35.34
CA GLN A 325 -0.75 -10.21 -35.64
C GLN A 325 0.31 -10.03 -34.54
N THR A 326 1.57 -10.24 -34.89
CA THR A 326 2.72 -9.79 -34.12
C THR A 326 2.84 -8.27 -34.24
N LEU A 327 2.49 -7.55 -33.18
CA LEU A 327 2.94 -6.17 -32.97
C LEU A 327 4.44 -6.20 -32.65
N ASN A 328 5.22 -5.36 -33.31
CA ASN A 328 6.56 -5.01 -32.82
C ASN A 328 6.37 -4.28 -31.49
N LEU A 329 6.77 -4.94 -30.40
CA LEU A 329 6.62 -4.47 -29.02
C LEU A 329 7.76 -3.51 -28.66
N TYR A 330 7.43 -2.47 -27.91
CA TYR A 330 8.37 -1.72 -27.09
C TYR A 330 8.78 -2.66 -25.95
N THR A 331 9.93 -3.33 -26.07
CA THR A 331 10.36 -4.38 -25.13
C THR A 331 11.27 -3.82 -24.05
N ASN A 332 10.70 -3.13 -23.06
CA ASN A 332 11.44 -2.83 -21.82
C ASN A 332 10.97 -3.74 -20.69
N THR A 333 11.01 -5.06 -20.92
CA THR A 333 11.01 -6.07 -19.86
C THR A 333 12.42 -6.66 -19.84
N PRO A 334 13.21 -6.49 -18.76
CA PRO A 334 14.47 -7.18 -18.61
C PRO A 334 14.26 -8.69 -18.76
N ALA A 335 15.07 -9.35 -19.59
CA ALA A 335 15.10 -10.80 -19.64
C ALA A 335 15.61 -11.32 -18.28
N ALA A 336 14.83 -12.20 -17.64
CA ALA A 336 15.24 -12.87 -16.42
C ALA A 336 16.64 -13.47 -16.60
N LYS A 337 17.61 -13.01 -15.80
CA LYS A 337 18.96 -13.58 -15.75
C LYS A 337 18.85 -14.97 -15.12
N ILE A 338 18.77 -15.99 -15.96
CA ILE A 338 18.92 -17.39 -15.53
C ILE A 338 20.35 -17.55 -15.03
N THR A 339 20.53 -17.48 -13.71
CA THR A 339 21.78 -17.91 -13.09
C THR A 339 21.80 -19.44 -13.15
N GLN A 340 22.47 -19.98 -14.17
CA GLN A 340 22.82 -21.40 -14.20
C GLN A 340 23.83 -21.66 -13.10
N THR A 341 23.38 -22.26 -12.00
CA THR A 341 24.26 -22.93 -11.05
C THR A 341 24.86 -24.16 -11.73
N GLN A 342 26.15 -24.09 -12.04
CA GLN A 342 26.94 -25.24 -12.46
C GLN A 342 26.97 -26.27 -11.32
N SER A 343 26.45 -27.46 -11.60
CA SER A 343 26.58 -28.63 -10.76
C SER A 343 28.06 -29.03 -10.65
N SER A 344 28.66 -28.88 -9.47
CA SER A 344 29.98 -29.41 -9.17
C SER A 344 29.91 -30.93 -9.02
N ASN A 345 30.67 -31.64 -9.84
CA ASN A 345 30.91 -33.08 -9.74
C ASN A 345 31.56 -33.41 -8.39
N THR A 346 31.02 -34.40 -7.66
CA THR A 346 31.73 -35.11 -6.58
C THR A 346 31.38 -36.60 -6.65
N PRO A 347 32.34 -37.52 -6.43
CA PRO A 347 32.31 -38.87 -7.00
C PRO A 347 31.42 -39.86 -6.23
N ALA A 348 30.95 -40.86 -6.97
CA ALA A 348 30.20 -42.02 -6.47
C ALA A 348 30.98 -42.82 -5.40
N PRO A 349 30.31 -43.33 -4.35
CA PRO A 349 30.90 -44.32 -3.46
C PRO A 349 30.67 -45.75 -3.99
N SER A 350 31.74 -46.54 -3.94
CA SER A 350 31.78 -47.96 -4.30
C SER A 350 31.06 -48.85 -3.27
N LYS A 351 30.40 -49.90 -3.78
CA LYS A 351 29.78 -51.00 -3.02
C LYS A 351 30.81 -51.80 -2.22
N VAL A 352 30.55 -52.08 -0.93
CA VAL A 352 31.02 -53.28 -0.21
C VAL A 352 29.94 -53.78 0.77
N LYS A 353 29.93 -55.11 0.95
CA LYS A 353 28.97 -56.06 1.55
C LYS A 353 28.49 -55.84 3.01
N ALA A 354 27.34 -56.48 3.27
CA ALA A 354 26.62 -56.66 4.54
C ALA A 354 27.22 -57.71 5.51
N SER A 355 26.92 -57.57 6.81
CA SER A 355 26.64 -58.65 7.78
C SER A 355 26.12 -58.08 9.12
N ASP A 356 24.93 -58.57 9.49
CA ASP A 356 24.38 -58.94 10.82
C ASP A 356 24.50 -58.03 12.06
N SER A 357 23.34 -57.55 12.57
CA SER A 357 22.62 -58.14 13.72
C SER A 357 21.67 -57.12 14.40
N PHE A 358 20.44 -57.57 14.67
CA PHE A 358 19.39 -56.94 15.50
C PHE A 358 19.70 -57.19 17.00
N PRO A 359 19.23 -56.38 17.99
CA PRO A 359 17.80 -56.32 18.32
C PRO A 359 17.22 -54.96 18.81
N THR A 360 15.93 -54.71 18.50
CA THR A 360 14.98 -53.85 19.26
C THR A 360 14.41 -54.63 20.47
N PRO A 361 13.77 -54.04 21.52
CA PRO A 361 12.40 -53.47 21.40
C PRO A 361 11.93 -52.38 22.42
N SER A 362 10.77 -51.78 22.06
CA SER A 362 9.70 -51.16 22.88
C SER A 362 9.95 -49.79 23.54
N GLY A 363 9.16 -48.73 23.35
CA GLY A 363 7.71 -48.55 23.08
C GLY A 363 7.23 -47.49 24.11
N THR A 364 6.40 -46.47 23.87
CA THR A 364 5.15 -46.44 23.10
C THR A 364 4.64 -44.98 22.99
N THR A 365 4.10 -44.67 21.80
CA THR A 365 3.04 -43.69 21.43
C THR A 365 3.21 -42.17 21.62
N GLY A 366 3.42 -41.51 20.48
CA GLY A 366 2.84 -40.22 20.10
C GLY A 366 2.97 -40.09 18.58
N LYS A 367 1.90 -40.36 17.84
CA LYS A 367 1.90 -40.48 16.37
C LYS A 367 2.40 -39.19 15.70
N ASN A 368 3.57 -39.27 15.08
CA ASN A 368 3.94 -38.44 13.95
C ASN A 368 3.08 -38.85 12.75
N ASN A 369 2.33 -37.91 12.18
CA ASN A 369 1.90 -38.01 10.78
C ASN A 369 2.79 -37.09 9.96
N SER A 370 3.92 -37.64 9.52
CA SER A 370 4.46 -37.33 8.20
C SER A 370 3.86 -38.36 7.24
N GLU A 371 3.61 -37.95 5.99
CA GLU A 371 2.98 -38.69 4.89
C GLU A 371 1.44 -38.76 4.88
N LYS A 372 0.85 -37.67 4.37
CA LYS A 372 -0.09 -37.82 3.26
C LYS A 372 0.19 -36.71 2.27
N ASN A 373 0.94 -37.03 1.21
CA ASN A 373 1.01 -36.21 0.01
C ASN A 373 -0.37 -36.28 -0.65
N GLY A 374 -1.32 -35.53 -0.10
CA GLY A 374 -2.65 -35.35 -0.65
C GLY A 374 -2.52 -34.50 -1.90
N SER A 375 -3.38 -34.76 -2.88
CA SER A 375 -3.38 -33.99 -4.12
C SER A 375 -3.60 -32.49 -3.89
N ASN A 376 -4.20 -32.12 -2.75
CA ASN A 376 -4.29 -30.77 -2.19
C ASN A 376 -3.51 -30.67 -0.87
N SER A 377 -2.42 -29.88 -0.84
CA SER A 377 -1.58 -29.61 0.33
C SER A 377 -1.19 -28.14 0.36
N LEU A 378 -1.16 -27.52 1.54
CA LEU A 378 -0.79 -26.12 1.73
C LEU A 378 0.44 -25.99 2.61
N LYS A 379 1.30 -25.01 2.34
CA LYS A 379 2.29 -24.46 3.26
C LYS A 379 1.86 -23.06 3.63
N LEU A 380 1.87 -22.74 4.92
CA LEU A 380 1.52 -21.41 5.41
C LEU A 380 2.73 -20.72 6.03
N GLU A 381 3.01 -19.53 5.51
CA GLU A 381 4.01 -18.59 6.00
C GLU A 381 3.28 -17.35 6.52
N PHE A 382 3.79 -16.77 7.60
CA PHE A 382 3.14 -15.67 8.31
C PHE A 382 4.14 -14.58 8.66
N TYR A 383 3.66 -13.33 8.65
CA TYR A 383 4.40 -12.18 9.14
C TYR A 383 3.47 -11.22 9.89
N ASN A 384 3.79 -10.92 11.14
CA ASN A 384 3.15 -9.83 11.89
C ASN A 384 4.05 -8.58 11.82
N ARG A 385 3.57 -7.54 11.14
CA ARG A 385 4.26 -6.24 11.05
C ARG A 385 4.36 -5.55 12.41
N ASP A 386 3.31 -5.66 13.22
CA ASP A 386 3.31 -5.16 14.59
C ASP A 386 3.81 -6.26 15.55
N LYS A 387 4.89 -5.94 16.26
CA LYS A 387 5.56 -6.84 17.22
C LYS A 387 5.50 -6.31 18.64
N LEU A 388 4.76 -5.22 18.87
CA LEU A 388 4.58 -4.69 20.21
C LEU A 388 3.79 -5.69 21.05
N LYS A 389 4.28 -5.98 22.26
CA LYS A 389 3.56 -6.82 23.22
C LYS A 389 2.14 -6.33 23.43
N ARG A 390 1.95 -5.02 23.47
CA ARG A 390 0.65 -4.37 23.67
C ARG A 390 0.33 -3.48 22.48
N THR A 391 -0.79 -3.75 21.80
CA THR A 391 -1.18 -3.04 20.57
C THR A 391 -2.69 -2.82 20.47
N GLN A 392 -3.14 -1.85 19.69
CA GLN A 392 -4.56 -1.67 19.34
C GLN A 392 -4.96 -2.45 18.07
N GLY A 393 -4.00 -3.04 17.36
CA GLY A 393 -4.25 -3.80 16.14
C GLY A 393 -3.26 -4.95 15.94
N ILE A 394 -3.77 -6.17 15.81
CA ILE A 394 -2.96 -7.36 15.50
C ILE A 394 -2.81 -7.45 13.98
N SER A 395 -1.57 -7.42 13.47
CA SER A 395 -1.27 -7.56 12.04
C SER A 395 -1.33 -9.01 11.60
N LEU A 396 -2.07 -9.31 10.53
CA LEU A 396 -2.24 -10.66 10.02
C LEU A 396 -1.85 -10.76 8.55
N ASP A 397 -0.57 -10.96 8.24
CA ASP A 397 -0.11 -11.12 6.87
C ASP A 397 0.23 -12.59 6.58
N PHE A 398 -0.53 -13.22 5.68
CA PHE A 398 -0.35 -14.62 5.28
C PHE A 398 0.20 -14.74 3.87
N LYS A 399 1.09 -15.71 3.70
CA LYS A 399 1.52 -16.27 2.42
C LYS A 399 1.18 -17.76 2.40
N ILE A 400 0.31 -18.17 1.50
CA ILE A 400 -0.19 -19.54 1.38
C ILE A 400 0.34 -20.13 0.08
N THR A 401 1.10 -21.21 0.16
CA THR A 401 1.63 -21.89 -1.03
C THR A 401 0.90 -23.21 -1.23
N ASN A 402 0.39 -23.47 -2.44
CA ASN A 402 -0.07 -24.80 -2.80
C ASN A 402 1.15 -25.69 -3.08
N THR A 403 1.37 -26.67 -2.21
CA THR A 403 2.47 -27.64 -2.30
C THR A 403 2.02 -28.98 -2.88
N GLY A 404 0.72 -29.11 -3.18
CA GLY A 404 0.13 -30.27 -3.84
C GLY A 404 0.27 -30.23 -5.36
N SER A 405 -0.37 -31.19 -6.01
CA SER A 405 -0.37 -31.37 -7.47
C SER A 405 -1.63 -30.83 -8.16
N ASP A 406 -2.72 -30.67 -7.42
CA ASP A 406 -4.00 -30.24 -7.97
C ASP A 406 -4.21 -28.74 -7.72
N THR A 407 -5.03 -28.13 -8.57
CA THR A 407 -5.49 -26.75 -8.37
C THR A 407 -6.47 -26.69 -7.20
N ILE A 408 -6.30 -25.69 -6.32
CA ILE A 408 -7.16 -25.46 -5.16
C ILE A 408 -8.06 -24.25 -5.43
N ASP A 409 -9.37 -24.38 -5.23
CA ASP A 409 -10.29 -23.24 -5.16
C ASP A 409 -10.17 -22.61 -3.76
N LEU A 410 -9.86 -21.31 -3.69
CA LEU A 410 -9.66 -20.63 -2.41
C LEU A 410 -10.96 -20.52 -1.59
N LYS A 411 -12.13 -20.70 -2.20
CA LYS A 411 -13.40 -20.82 -1.46
C LYS A 411 -13.43 -21.97 -0.47
N ASP A 412 -12.68 -23.04 -0.76
CA ASP A 412 -12.55 -24.19 0.11
C ASP A 412 -11.49 -23.96 1.21
N VAL A 413 -10.69 -22.89 1.12
CA VAL A 413 -9.58 -22.62 2.04
C VAL A 413 -10.04 -21.77 3.22
N LYS A 414 -9.66 -22.20 4.43
CA LYS A 414 -9.81 -21.42 5.66
C LYS A 414 -8.49 -21.35 6.41
N ILE A 415 -8.20 -20.22 7.03
CA ILE A 415 -7.03 -20.03 7.91
C ILE A 415 -7.53 -19.63 9.29
N ARG A 416 -6.95 -20.17 10.37
CA ARG A 416 -7.24 -19.72 11.74
C ARG A 416 -5.99 -19.19 12.42
N TYR A 417 -6.10 -17.96 12.91
CA TYR A 417 -5.15 -17.31 13.81
C TYR A 417 -5.75 -17.25 15.21
N TYR A 418 -5.04 -17.79 16.19
CA TYR A 418 -5.48 -18.00 17.56
C TYR A 418 -4.89 -16.91 18.47
N PHE A 419 -5.76 -16.20 19.19
CA PHE A 419 -5.41 -15.04 20.00
C PHE A 419 -6.30 -14.93 21.25
N THR A 420 -5.88 -14.11 22.22
CA THR A 420 -6.73 -13.69 23.34
C THR A 420 -7.47 -12.41 22.99
N LYS A 421 -8.77 -12.34 23.33
CA LYS A 421 -9.60 -11.17 22.95
C LYS A 421 -9.44 -9.97 23.88
N GLU A 422 -9.03 -10.19 25.13
CA GLU A 422 -8.98 -9.28 26.29
C GLU A 422 -10.18 -8.32 26.44
N GLY A 423 -10.94 -8.53 27.52
CA GLY A 423 -12.10 -7.70 27.84
C GLY A 423 -13.32 -8.03 26.98
N ASP A 424 -14.35 -7.21 27.08
CA ASP A 424 -15.66 -7.51 26.50
C ASP A 424 -15.86 -6.96 25.08
N SER A 425 -15.02 -6.02 24.66
CA SER A 425 -15.10 -5.39 23.33
C SER A 425 -15.03 -6.41 22.20
N LYS A 426 -15.75 -6.12 21.11
CA LYS A 426 -15.90 -7.02 19.97
C LYS A 426 -14.73 -6.80 18.99
N PRO A 427 -14.04 -7.87 18.56
CA PRO A 427 -13.02 -7.76 17.53
C PRO A 427 -13.64 -7.57 16.14
N ILE A 428 -12.92 -6.85 15.29
CA ILE A 428 -13.26 -6.54 13.90
C ILE A 428 -12.08 -6.99 13.05
N TYR A 429 -12.34 -7.81 12.04
CA TYR A 429 -11.35 -8.15 11.03
C TYR A 429 -11.44 -7.17 9.87
N SER A 430 -10.30 -6.71 9.38
CA SER A 430 -10.20 -5.87 8.19
C SER A 430 -9.16 -6.43 7.25
N SER A 431 -9.55 -6.73 6.02
CA SER A 431 -8.63 -7.08 4.93
C SER A 431 -8.11 -5.81 4.25
N TYR A 432 -6.81 -5.78 3.94
CA TYR A 432 -6.18 -4.66 3.25
C TYR A 432 -5.52 -5.05 1.92
N PHE A 433 -5.18 -6.33 1.75
CA PHE A 433 -4.58 -6.84 0.52
C PHE A 433 -4.95 -8.30 0.28
N PHE A 434 -5.25 -8.62 -0.97
CA PHE A 434 -5.44 -9.99 -1.45
C PHE A 434 -4.87 -10.09 -2.86
N SER A 435 -3.93 -11.00 -3.07
CA SER A 435 -3.23 -11.12 -4.37
C SER A 435 -4.03 -11.84 -5.47
N HIS A 436 -5.16 -12.46 -5.14
CA HIS A 436 -5.94 -13.32 -6.05
C HIS A 436 -7.39 -12.84 -6.24
N GLY A 437 -7.67 -11.58 -5.90
CA GLY A 437 -9.00 -10.98 -6.00
C GLY A 437 -9.02 -9.61 -5.30
N GLU A 438 -10.20 -9.15 -4.92
CA GLU A 438 -10.36 -7.91 -4.16
C GLU A 438 -10.14 -8.13 -2.66
N LYS A 439 -9.66 -7.12 -1.94
CA LYS A 439 -9.57 -7.23 -0.46
C LYS A 439 -10.92 -7.53 0.19
N THR A 440 -12.03 -7.12 -0.44
CA THR A 440 -13.40 -7.39 0.02
C THR A 440 -13.84 -8.83 -0.16
N ASP A 441 -13.08 -9.64 -0.91
CA ASP A 441 -13.34 -11.07 -1.08
C ASP A 441 -12.71 -11.90 0.04
N VAL A 442 -11.98 -11.27 0.96
CA VAL A 442 -11.36 -11.90 2.12
C VAL A 442 -12.07 -11.45 3.39
N HIS A 443 -12.63 -12.41 4.09
CA HIS A 443 -13.48 -12.16 5.25
C HIS A 443 -12.89 -12.80 6.50
N GLY A 444 -13.30 -12.29 7.66
CA GLY A 444 -12.91 -12.83 8.96
C GLY A 444 -14.14 -13.11 9.82
N LYS A 445 -14.21 -14.31 10.36
CA LYS A 445 -15.24 -14.72 11.31
C LYS A 445 -14.60 -15.12 12.64
N PHE A 446 -15.03 -14.48 13.72
CA PHE A 446 -14.54 -14.79 15.05
C PHE A 446 -15.35 -15.91 15.70
N ALA A 447 -14.67 -16.76 16.45
CA ALA A 447 -15.29 -17.73 17.34
C ALA A 447 -14.47 -17.89 18.62
N SER A 448 -15.15 -18.21 19.71
CA SER A 448 -14.50 -18.56 20.96
C SER A 448 -13.94 -19.98 20.88
N HIS A 449 -12.79 -20.18 21.50
CA HIS A 449 -12.06 -21.42 21.51
C HIS A 449 -11.52 -21.64 22.92
N SER A 450 -12.19 -22.46 23.73
CA SER A 450 -11.77 -22.71 25.10
C SER A 450 -10.80 -23.88 25.13
N LEU A 451 -9.49 -23.62 25.22
CA LEU A 451 -8.47 -24.64 25.50
C LEU A 451 -7.41 -24.15 26.51
N ALA A 452 -6.59 -25.09 27.00
CA ALA A 452 -5.76 -24.96 28.19
C ALA A 452 -4.58 -23.97 28.05
N SER A 453 -4.30 -23.48 26.85
CA SER A 453 -3.16 -22.58 26.54
C SER A 453 -3.36 -21.11 26.93
N GLY A 454 -4.54 -20.73 27.44
CA GLY A 454 -4.86 -19.35 27.78
C GLY A 454 -5.36 -18.51 26.59
N THR A 455 -5.33 -19.06 25.37
CA THR A 455 -5.98 -18.51 24.18
C THR A 455 -7.48 -18.81 24.21
N ASP A 456 -8.30 -17.79 23.99
CA ASP A 456 -9.77 -17.91 24.12
C ASP A 456 -10.54 -17.67 22.82
N HIS A 457 -9.87 -17.20 21.74
CA HIS A 457 -10.50 -16.89 20.46
C HIS A 457 -9.63 -17.28 19.26
N TYR A 458 -10.28 -17.41 18.10
CA TYR A 458 -9.61 -17.34 16.82
C TYR A 458 -10.40 -16.48 15.83
N VAL A 459 -9.70 -15.93 14.84
CA VAL A 459 -10.30 -15.44 13.60
C VAL A 459 -10.13 -16.50 12.52
N GLU A 460 -11.23 -16.92 11.90
CA GLU A 460 -11.25 -17.76 10.72
C GLU A 460 -11.35 -16.88 9.48
N ILE A 461 -10.30 -16.88 8.68
CA ILE A 461 -10.20 -16.13 7.44
C ILE A 461 -10.62 -17.05 6.30
N TYR A 462 -11.51 -16.55 5.44
CA TYR A 462 -12.05 -17.29 4.30
C TYR A 462 -12.20 -16.39 3.06
N PHE A 463 -12.34 -17.01 1.90
CA PHE A 463 -12.29 -16.34 0.60
C PHE A 463 -13.59 -16.56 -0.19
N ASP A 464 -14.10 -15.53 -0.85
CA ASP A 464 -15.25 -15.64 -1.75
C ASP A 464 -14.86 -16.14 -3.14
N ASN A 465 -13.60 -16.00 -3.53
CA ASN A 465 -13.06 -16.43 -4.82
C ASN A 465 -11.54 -16.61 -4.80
N GLY A 466 -11.00 -17.05 -5.94
CA GLY A 466 -9.57 -17.18 -6.19
C GLY A 466 -9.17 -18.62 -6.45
N THR A 467 -8.12 -18.79 -7.27
CA THR A 467 -7.65 -20.11 -7.71
C THR A 467 -6.16 -20.22 -7.44
N LEU A 468 -5.75 -21.20 -6.64
CA LEU A 468 -4.36 -21.44 -6.28
C LEU A 468 -3.79 -22.64 -7.03
N LEU A 469 -3.07 -22.36 -8.11
CA LEU A 469 -2.40 -23.38 -8.93
C LEU A 469 -1.27 -24.09 -8.16
N PRO A 470 -0.89 -25.32 -8.56
CA PRO A 470 0.23 -26.04 -7.98
C PRO A 470 1.53 -25.22 -7.97
N ASN A 471 2.24 -25.24 -6.85
CA ASN A 471 3.49 -24.49 -6.62
C ASN A 471 3.37 -22.96 -6.79
N LYS A 472 2.14 -22.43 -6.73
CA LYS A 472 1.87 -20.99 -6.65
C LYS A 472 1.49 -20.58 -5.25
N GLU A 473 1.61 -19.28 -5.02
CA GLU A 473 1.40 -18.65 -3.73
C GLU A 473 0.33 -17.57 -3.82
N VAL A 474 -0.44 -17.43 -2.75
CA VAL A 474 -1.39 -16.35 -2.54
C VAL A 474 -1.04 -15.62 -1.25
N TYR A 475 -1.06 -14.30 -1.33
CA TYR A 475 -0.92 -13.38 -0.22
C TYR A 475 -2.29 -12.83 0.19
N ALA A 476 -2.56 -12.83 1.50
CA ALA A 476 -3.78 -12.29 2.10
C ALA A 476 -3.41 -11.56 3.39
N PHE A 477 -3.57 -10.23 3.43
CA PHE A 477 -3.14 -9.38 4.54
C PHE A 477 -4.32 -8.65 5.16
N GLY A 478 -4.33 -8.59 6.49
CA GLY A 478 -5.37 -7.92 7.24
C GLY A 478 -4.93 -7.53 8.64
N SER A 479 -5.88 -7.10 9.46
CA SER A 479 -5.68 -6.95 10.89
C SER A 479 -6.93 -7.29 11.69
N ILE A 480 -6.74 -7.44 12.99
CA ILE A 480 -7.81 -7.44 13.99
C ILE A 480 -7.69 -6.16 14.82
N THR A 481 -8.78 -5.41 14.95
CA THR A 481 -8.92 -4.31 15.92
C THR A 481 -10.12 -4.57 16.84
N LYS A 482 -10.24 -3.82 17.95
CA LYS A 482 -11.46 -3.82 18.77
C LYS A 482 -12.36 -2.65 18.37
N GLU A 483 -13.67 -2.79 18.49
CA GLU A 483 -14.65 -1.73 18.16
C GLU A 483 -14.42 -0.44 18.97
N ASP A 484 -13.98 -0.58 20.21
CA ASP A 484 -13.62 0.52 21.12
C ASP A 484 -12.14 0.96 21.04
N TRP A 485 -11.37 0.37 20.11
CA TRP A 485 -9.92 0.56 20.02
C TRP A 485 -9.15 0.20 21.30
N GLY A 486 -9.70 -0.70 22.13
CA GLY A 486 -8.98 -1.28 23.26
C GLY A 486 -7.73 -2.05 22.84
N TYR A 487 -6.81 -2.25 23.79
CA TYR A 487 -5.54 -2.92 23.54
C TYR A 487 -5.65 -4.44 23.63
N PHE A 488 -4.92 -5.14 22.76
CA PHE A 488 -4.56 -6.55 22.86
C PHE A 488 -3.20 -6.71 23.55
N GLU A 489 -2.99 -7.87 24.17
CA GLU A 489 -1.67 -8.34 24.59
C GLU A 489 -1.31 -9.49 23.64
N GLN A 490 -0.24 -9.36 22.85
CA GLN A 490 0.12 -10.33 21.81
C GLN A 490 1.03 -11.43 22.35
N ASP A 491 1.73 -11.23 23.47
CA ASP A 491 2.71 -12.22 23.96
C ASP A 491 2.09 -13.44 24.65
N ASN A 492 0.78 -13.42 24.89
CA ASN A 492 -0.05 -14.56 25.29
C ASN A 492 -0.93 -15.13 24.16
N ASP A 493 -0.79 -14.63 22.92
CA ASP A 493 -1.45 -15.20 21.74
C ASP A 493 -0.72 -16.45 21.27
N TYR A 494 -1.46 -17.54 21.02
CA TYR A 494 -0.86 -18.80 20.55
C TYR A 494 -0.19 -18.63 19.18
N SER A 495 -0.78 -17.87 18.27
CA SER A 495 -0.29 -17.70 16.90
C SER A 495 0.73 -16.57 16.72
N PHE A 496 1.00 -15.77 17.75
CA PHE A 496 1.92 -14.62 17.65
C PHE A 496 3.39 -15.06 17.56
N ASP A 497 4.16 -14.33 16.74
CA ASP A 497 5.60 -14.51 16.58
C ASP A 497 6.34 -13.18 16.72
N ALA A 498 6.95 -12.94 17.88
CA ALA A 498 7.70 -11.71 18.13
C ALA A 498 9.01 -11.63 17.33
N GLU A 499 9.53 -12.78 16.86
CA GLU A 499 10.90 -12.90 16.34
C GLU A 499 10.95 -12.96 14.80
N ALA A 500 9.83 -13.24 14.14
CA ALA A 500 9.73 -13.29 12.68
C ALA A 500 10.22 -11.99 12.03
N LYS A 501 11.23 -12.04 11.17
CA LYS A 501 11.78 -10.87 10.46
C LYS A 501 11.17 -10.62 9.08
N ASP A 502 10.50 -11.65 8.56
CA ASP A 502 9.82 -11.71 7.26
C ASP A 502 8.82 -12.89 7.34
N PHE A 503 8.13 -13.19 6.24
CA PHE A 503 7.29 -14.37 6.09
C PHE A 503 8.02 -15.64 6.51
N THR A 504 7.60 -16.21 7.63
CA THR A 504 8.21 -17.39 8.23
C THR A 504 7.19 -18.51 8.30
N VAL A 505 7.63 -19.74 8.03
CA VAL A 505 6.79 -20.94 8.12
C VAL A 505 6.25 -21.06 9.55
N GLN A 506 4.92 -21.07 9.70
CA GLN A 506 4.29 -21.03 11.02
C GLN A 506 3.40 -22.26 11.25
N ASP A 507 3.71 -23.07 12.27
CA ASP A 507 2.92 -24.25 12.62
C ASP A 507 1.85 -23.98 13.69
N LYS A 508 1.88 -22.81 14.33
CA LYS A 508 0.85 -22.34 15.29
C LYS A 508 -0.32 -21.60 14.64
N ILE A 509 -0.39 -21.61 13.31
CA ILE A 509 -1.50 -21.10 12.51
C ILE A 509 -1.97 -22.26 11.65
N THR A 510 -3.28 -22.49 11.60
CA THR A 510 -3.85 -23.67 10.95
C THR A 510 -4.53 -23.31 9.64
N ALA A 511 -4.39 -24.16 8.62
CA ALA A 511 -5.15 -24.04 7.37
C ALA A 511 -5.95 -25.30 7.07
N TYR A 512 -7.12 -25.10 6.47
CA TYR A 512 -8.08 -26.15 6.14
C TYR A 512 -8.47 -26.06 4.68
N ILE A 513 -8.77 -27.20 4.06
CA ILE A 513 -9.42 -27.29 2.74
C ILE A 513 -10.70 -28.10 2.92
N SER A 514 -11.85 -27.52 2.58
CA SER A 514 -13.17 -28.13 2.76
C SER A 514 -13.33 -28.70 4.19
N ASP A 515 -12.96 -27.89 5.18
CA ASP A 515 -12.97 -28.18 6.63
C ASP A 515 -12.00 -29.27 7.14
N ALA A 516 -11.21 -29.90 6.26
CA ALA A 516 -10.14 -30.81 6.68
C ALA A 516 -8.85 -30.03 7.00
N LEU A 517 -8.26 -30.25 8.18
CA LEU A 517 -6.96 -29.66 8.55
C LEU A 517 -5.85 -30.19 7.64
N VAL A 518 -5.18 -29.28 6.92
CA VAL A 518 -4.08 -29.62 5.99
C VAL A 518 -2.74 -29.01 6.37
N TRP A 519 -2.73 -28.03 7.28
CA TRP A 519 -1.50 -27.39 7.77
C TRP A 519 -1.65 -26.90 9.22
N GLY A 520 -0.55 -26.95 9.97
CA GLY A 520 -0.44 -26.39 11.32
C GLY A 520 -0.97 -27.30 12.43
N LYS A 521 -0.95 -26.78 13.66
CA LYS A 521 -1.39 -27.44 14.89
C LYS A 521 -2.35 -26.53 15.63
N GLU A 522 -3.57 -27.02 15.84
CA GLU A 522 -4.53 -26.37 16.75
C GLU A 522 -3.92 -26.31 18.16
N PRO A 523 -4.17 -25.24 18.93
CA PRO A 523 -3.81 -25.22 20.35
C PRO A 523 -4.50 -26.39 21.08
N ASN A 524 -3.91 -26.85 22.20
CA ASN A 524 -4.41 -28.00 23.00
C ASN A 524 -5.01 -27.56 24.34
#